data_AF-A0A5K1BRT8-F1
#
_entry.id   AF-A0A5K1BRT8-F1
#
_cell.length_a   1.000
_cell.length_b   1.000
_cell.length_c   1.000
_cell.angle_alpha   90.00
_cell.angle_beta   90.00
_cell.angle_gamma   90.00
#
_symmetry.space_group_name_H-M   'P 1'
#
loop_
_entity.id
_entity.type
_entity.pdbx_description
1 polymer ?
#
loop_
_entity_poly.entity_id
_entity_poly.type
_entity_poly.pdbx_seq_one_letter_code
_entity_poly.pdbx_strand_id
1 'polypeptide(L)' 'AQDFEDPDVHHRHLSHLFGLFPGHSISLSKTPDLCKAAVNSLYKR' A
#
# COMPACT_ATOMS: atom_id res chain seq x y z
N ALA A 1 6.75 -15.87 8.47
CA ALA A 1 7.47 -14.79 7.78
C ALA A 1 7.77 -13.72 8.81
N GLN A 2 8.94 -13.08 8.73
CA GLN A 2 9.32 -12.00 9.64
C GLN A 2 8.82 -10.66 9.06
N ASP A 3 8.38 -9.75 9.92
CA ASP A 3 7.98 -8.42 9.47
C ASP A 3 9.16 -7.69 8.85
N PHE A 4 8.89 -7.02 7.72
CA PHE A 4 9.88 -6.21 7.03
C PHE A 4 10.00 -4.86 7.74
N GLU A 5 11.22 -4.53 8.14
CA GLU A 5 11.60 -3.22 8.69
C GLU A 5 11.99 -2.29 7.54
N ASP A 6 11.22 -1.20 7.37
CA ASP A 6 11.47 -0.22 6.32
C ASP A 6 12.65 0.67 6.70
N PRO A 7 13.71 0.77 5.88
CA PRO A 7 14.88 1.59 6.19
C PRO A 7 14.59 3.10 6.19
N ASP A 8 13.51 3.56 5.55
CA ASP A 8 13.07 4.96 5.56
C ASP A 8 11.54 5.04 5.68
N VAL A 9 11.03 4.96 6.91
CA VAL A 9 9.59 5.01 7.21
C VAL A 9 8.93 6.33 6.81
N HIS A 10 9.68 7.45 6.73
CA HIS A 10 9.11 8.77 6.44
C HIS A 10 9.27 9.19 4.97
N HIS A 11 9.57 8.25 4.08
CA HIS A 11 9.61 8.51 2.66
C HIS A 11 8.29 9.09 2.15
N ARG A 12 8.35 10.30 1.57
CA ARG A 12 7.18 11.07 1.10
C ARG A 12 6.42 10.43 -0.07
N HIS A 13 7.02 9.45 -0.76
CA HIS A 13 6.43 8.83 -1.94
C HIS A 13 5.79 7.49 -1.62
N LEU A 14 4.58 7.30 -2.15
CA LEU A 14 3.79 6.08 -2.05
C LEU A 14 3.57 5.45 -3.45
N SER A 15 4.61 5.45 -4.29
CA SER A 15 4.49 5.08 -5.71
C SER A 15 3.96 3.66 -5.93
N HIS A 16 4.20 2.75 -5.00
CA HIS A 16 3.67 1.38 -5.04
C HIS A 16 2.13 1.32 -4.88
N LEU A 17 1.50 2.38 -4.38
CA LEU A 17 0.05 2.54 -4.29
C LEU A 17 -0.56 3.23 -5.51
N PHE A 18 0.20 3.49 -6.59
CA PHE A 18 -0.36 4.05 -7.82
C PHE A 18 -1.54 3.24 -8.37
N GLY A 19 -1.47 1.91 -8.23
CA GLY A 19 -2.55 1.01 -8.65
C GLY A 19 -3.87 1.20 -7.89
N LEU A 20 -3.82 1.81 -6.70
CA LEU A 20 -4.98 2.21 -5.89
C LEU A 20 -5.51 3.57 -6.34
N PHE A 21 -4.63 4.54 -6.58
CA PHE A 21 -4.99 5.84 -7.14
C PHE A 21 -3.75 6.54 -7.74
N PRO A 22 -3.87 7.20 -8.92
CA PRO A 22 -5.04 7.28 -9.80
C PRO A 22 -5.25 6.04 -10.70
N GLY A 23 -4.48 4.96 -10.50
CA GLY A 23 -4.73 3.67 -11.12
C GLY A 23 -5.97 2.96 -10.57
N HIS A 24 -6.32 1.82 -11.17
CA HIS A 24 -7.54 1.07 -10.84
C HIS A 24 -7.31 -0.45 -10.79
N SER A 25 -6.06 -0.89 -10.65
CA SER A 25 -5.71 -2.32 -10.51
C SER A 25 -5.91 -2.83 -9.09
N ILE A 26 -5.87 -1.93 -8.09
CA ILE A 26 -6.21 -2.20 -6.70
C ILE A 26 -7.60 -1.61 -6.43
N SER A 27 -8.60 -2.47 -6.18
CA SER A 27 -9.98 -2.03 -5.95
C SER A 27 -10.72 -3.00 -5.06
N LEU A 28 -11.71 -2.49 -4.31
CA LEU A 28 -12.51 -3.30 -3.38
C LEU A 28 -13.24 -4.46 -4.07
N SER A 29 -13.62 -4.29 -5.34
CA SER A 29 -14.35 -5.31 -6.11
C SER A 29 -13.45 -6.40 -6.68
N LYS A 30 -12.20 -6.09 -7.02
CA LYS A 30 -11.28 -7.04 -7.70
C LYS A 30 -10.21 -7.60 -6.78
N THR A 31 -9.70 -6.80 -5.85
CA THR A 31 -8.50 -7.10 -5.06
C THR A 31 -8.66 -6.60 -3.60
N PRO A 32 -9.68 -7.10 -2.87
CA PRO A 32 -9.98 -6.63 -1.51
C PRO A 32 -8.82 -6.83 -0.53
N ASP A 33 -8.05 -7.91 -0.67
CA ASP A 33 -6.88 -8.17 0.19
C ASP A 33 -5.76 -7.15 -0.03
N LEU A 34 -5.54 -6.71 -1.28
CA LEU A 34 -4.59 -5.65 -1.58
C LEU A 34 -5.07 -4.29 -1.07
N CYS A 35 -6.38 -4.02 -1.11
CA CYS A 35 -6.94 -2.83 -0.47
C CYS A 35 -6.68 -2.84 1.04
N LYS A 36 -6.87 -3.99 1.71
CA LYS A 36 -6.58 -4.13 3.15
C LYS A 36 -5.10 -3.94 3.45
N ALA A 37 -4.21 -4.47 2.61
CA ALA A 37 -2.77 -4.26 2.74
C ALA A 37 -2.38 -2.79 2.53
N ALA A 38 -2.99 -2.10 1.56
CA ALA A 38 -2.75 -0.69 1.30
C ALA A 38 -3.10 0.20 2.51
N VAL A 39 -4.15 -0.14 3.27
CA VAL A 39 -4.47 0.56 4.54
C VAL A 39 -3.32 0.46 5.53
N ASN A 40 -2.73 -0.72 5.69
CA ASN A 40 -1.56 -0.88 6.57
C ASN A 40 -0.36 -0.08 6.08
N SER A 41 -0.11 -0.04 4.77
CA SER A 41 0.95 0.79 4.18
C SER A 41 0.74 2.27 4.43
N LEU A 42 -0.51 2.76 4.34
CA LEU A 42 -0.85 4.15 4.62
C LEU A 42 -0.72 4.49 6.11
N TYR A 43 -1.08 3.57 7.00
CA TYR A 43 -0.98 3.79 8.45
C TYR A 43 0.47 3.79 8.96
N LYS A 44 1.36 3.03 8.30
CA LYS A 44 2.79 2.95 8.67
C LYS A 44 3.62 4.16 8.21
N ARG A 45 3.07 5.03 7.36
CA ARG A 45 3.75 6.21 6.79
C ARG A 45 3.32 7.48 7.50
#